data_AF-A0A846RYF0-F1
#
_entry.id   AF-A0A846RYF0-F1
#
_cell.length_a   1.000
_cell.length_b   1.000
_cell.length_c   1.000
_cell.angle_alpha   90.00
_cell.angle_beta   90.00
_cell.angle_gamma   90.00
#
_symmetry.space_group_name_H-M   'P 1'
#
loop_
_entity.id
_entity.type
_entity.pdbx_description
1 polymer ?
#
loop_
_entity_poly.entity_id
_entity_poly.type
_entity_poly.pdbx_seq_one_letter_code
_entity_poly.pdbx_strand_id
1 'polypeptide(L)'
;MEIMGKLPRFRFWAMFHEFEQQATQICTELPAVTLRGWEGKLSFGNWQLDPPNTAIIHGKPKTGPYFQVCTTRDDAKLLAQTLWMMGAPSQMMERMRAPRPRADTKATVSLDGVPLELNLWTDDGGWYAFGVAPTFNLALAATRFALADVQLRTITDIEPYLHLQRQHIARLRGEA
;
A
#
# COMPACT_ATOMS: atom_id res chain seq x y z
N MET A 1 25.55 16.31 18.97
CA MET A 1 24.78 15.51 17.99
C MET A 1 23.59 14.94 18.73
N GLU A 2 22.50 15.73 18.81
CA GLU A 2 21.28 15.29 19.48
C GLU A 2 20.40 14.51 18.51
N ILE A 3 20.44 13.19 18.67
CA ILE A 3 19.42 12.28 18.17
C ILE A 3 18.30 12.34 19.22
N MET A 4 17.37 13.29 19.11
CA MET A 4 16.01 13.28 19.70
C MET A 4 15.37 14.68 19.55
N GLY A 5 14.93 15.03 18.34
CA GLY A 5 14.22 16.29 18.12
C GLY A 5 13.27 16.17 16.95
N LYS A 6 11.97 16.41 17.17
CA LYS A 6 10.99 16.56 16.09
C LYS A 6 11.55 17.61 15.11
N LEU A 7 11.61 17.29 13.81
CA LEU A 7 11.95 18.28 12.79
C LEU A 7 11.10 19.54 13.01
N PRO A 8 11.71 20.75 12.92
CA PRO A 8 10.96 22.01 12.97
C PRO A 8 9.79 21.96 11.99
N ARG A 9 8.64 22.52 12.40
CA ARG A 9 7.38 22.45 11.64
C ARG A 9 7.58 22.75 10.16
N PHE A 10 8.23 23.86 9.82
CA PHE A 10 8.45 24.25 8.42
C PHE A 10 9.27 23.23 7.62
N ARG A 11 10.35 22.67 8.20
CA ARG A 11 11.18 21.66 7.52
C ARG A 11 10.43 20.37 7.30
N PHE A 12 9.68 19.94 8.31
CA PHE A 12 8.87 18.73 8.22
C PHE A 12 7.83 18.85 7.09
N TRP A 13 7.08 19.96 7.05
CA TRP A 13 6.05 20.15 6.03
C TRP A 13 6.62 20.40 4.63
N ALA A 14 7.80 21.03 4.51
CA ALA A 14 8.49 21.15 3.23
C ALA A 14 8.87 19.76 2.66
N MET A 15 9.50 18.90 3.47
CA MET A 15 9.80 17.53 3.07
C MET A 15 8.53 16.71 2.78
N PHE A 16 7.49 16.88 3.59
CA PHE A 16 6.22 16.20 3.37
C PHE A 16 5.56 16.63 2.06
N HIS A 17 5.62 17.92 1.72
CA HIS A 17 5.10 18.45 0.46
C HIS A 17 5.85 17.90 -0.75
N GLU A 18 7.17 17.75 -0.67
CA GLU A 18 7.96 17.08 -1.72
C GLU A 18 7.49 15.62 -1.94
N PHE A 19 7.20 14.88 -0.86
CA PHE A 19 6.62 13.53 -0.98
C PHE A 19 5.23 13.54 -1.61
N GLU A 20 4.37 14.50 -1.28
CA GLU A 20 3.03 14.64 -1.88
C GLU A 20 3.10 14.99 -3.37
N GLN A 21 4.04 15.85 -3.77
CA GLN A 21 4.27 16.18 -5.18
C GLN A 21 4.72 14.95 -5.98
N GLN A 22 5.64 14.15 -5.43
CA GLN A 22 6.05 12.89 -6.05
C GLN A 22 4.88 11.90 -6.18
N ALA A 23 4.08 11.74 -5.13
CA ALA A 23 2.90 10.87 -5.17
C ALA A 23 1.89 11.34 -6.22
N THR A 24 1.61 12.64 -6.27
CA THR A 24 0.73 13.26 -7.29
C THR A 24 1.26 13.01 -8.69
N GLN A 25 2.55 13.23 -8.94
CA GLN A 25 3.17 12.98 -10.24
C GLN A 25 3.03 11.51 -10.66
N ILE A 26 3.35 10.57 -9.78
CA ILE A 26 3.23 9.13 -10.09
C ILE A 26 1.77 8.78 -10.40
N CYS A 27 0.80 9.37 -9.69
CA CYS A 27 -0.62 9.14 -9.96
C CYS A 27 -1.10 9.70 -11.32
N THR A 28 -0.35 10.60 -11.96
CA THR A 28 -0.67 11.02 -13.35
C THR A 28 -0.31 9.95 -14.37
N GLU A 29 0.66 9.07 -14.06
CA GLU A 29 1.20 8.06 -14.97
C GLU A 29 0.70 6.65 -14.64
N LEU A 30 0.36 6.41 -13.38
CA LEU A 30 -0.01 5.11 -12.86
C LEU A 30 -1.24 5.24 -11.94
N PRO A 31 -2.37 4.59 -12.27
CA PRO A 31 -3.57 4.70 -11.46
C PRO A 31 -3.31 4.23 -10.02
N ALA A 32 -3.73 5.04 -9.04
CA ALA A 32 -3.80 4.59 -7.66
C ALA A 32 -5.11 3.81 -7.43
N VAL A 33 -5.04 2.75 -6.65
CA VAL A 33 -6.20 1.89 -6.34
C VAL A 33 -6.36 1.82 -4.83
N THR A 34 -7.61 1.82 -4.35
CA THR A 34 -7.94 1.78 -2.92
C THR A 34 -9.06 0.78 -2.63
N LEU A 35 -9.21 0.42 -1.37
CA LEU A 35 -10.33 -0.38 -0.87
C LEU A 35 -11.60 0.49 -0.74
N ARG A 36 -12.69 0.06 -1.38
CA ARG A 36 -14.01 0.69 -1.30
C ARG A 36 -14.61 0.53 0.10
N GLY A 37 -15.20 1.60 0.63
CA GLY A 37 -15.89 1.57 1.92
C GLY A 37 -14.98 1.52 3.14
N TRP A 38 -13.66 1.69 2.99
CA TRP A 38 -12.77 1.77 4.13
C TRP A 38 -12.91 3.11 4.86
N GLU A 39 -13.38 3.07 6.09
CA GLU A 39 -13.54 4.25 6.96
C GLU A 39 -12.37 4.45 7.94
N GLY A 40 -11.44 3.48 7.99
CA GLY A 40 -10.30 3.49 8.88
C GLY A 40 -9.16 4.41 8.42
N LYS A 41 -8.06 4.39 9.18
CA LYS A 41 -6.83 5.12 8.81
C LYS A 41 -6.30 4.64 7.46
N LEU A 42 -5.85 5.60 6.64
CA LEU A 42 -5.14 5.35 5.40
C LEU A 42 -3.76 5.99 5.44
N SER A 43 -2.83 5.48 4.65
CA SER A 43 -1.52 6.09 4.42
C SER A 43 -1.08 5.79 3.00
N PHE A 44 -0.45 6.77 2.36
CA PHE A 44 0.24 6.56 1.09
C PHE A 44 1.69 6.14 1.35
N GLY A 45 2.22 5.24 0.52
CA GLY A 45 3.57 4.72 0.71
C GLY A 45 4.19 4.11 -0.56
N ASN A 46 5.40 3.57 -0.39
CA ASN A 46 6.18 2.78 -1.36
C ASN A 46 6.47 3.38 -2.75
N TRP A 47 6.24 4.68 -2.93
CA TRP A 47 6.63 5.47 -4.12
C TRP A 47 8.14 5.50 -4.42
N GLN A 48 8.97 4.93 -3.54
CA GLN A 48 10.43 4.94 -3.60
C GLN A 48 11.03 3.59 -4.00
N LEU A 49 10.21 2.56 -4.23
CA LEU A 49 10.74 1.33 -4.81
C LEU A 49 10.99 1.58 -6.30
N ASP A 50 12.08 1.00 -6.80
CA ASP A 50 12.37 0.89 -8.22
C ASP A 50 11.94 -0.50 -8.69
N PRO A 51 11.00 -0.62 -9.65
CA PRO A 51 10.34 0.46 -10.38
C PRO A 51 9.21 1.16 -9.59
N PRO A 52 8.88 2.42 -9.96
CA PRO A 52 7.84 3.19 -9.29
C PRO A 52 6.52 2.42 -9.21
N ASN A 53 5.89 2.50 -8.05
CA ASN A 53 4.56 1.95 -7.80
C ASN A 53 3.73 2.99 -7.05
N THR A 54 2.40 2.85 -7.13
CA THR A 54 1.53 3.45 -6.13
C THR A 54 1.36 2.49 -4.98
N ALA A 55 1.24 2.98 -3.75
CA ALA A 55 0.73 2.16 -2.67
C ALA A 55 -0.20 2.91 -1.73
N ILE A 56 -1.32 2.27 -1.44
CA ILE A 56 -2.28 2.72 -0.43
C ILE A 56 -2.37 1.64 0.64
N ILE A 57 -2.15 2.08 1.87
CA ILE A 57 -2.14 1.26 3.06
C ILE A 57 -3.35 1.63 3.90
N HIS A 58 -4.14 0.62 4.22
CA HIS A 58 -5.33 0.67 5.06
C HIS A 58 -5.01 0.00 6.39
N GLY A 59 -5.29 0.69 7.50
CA GLY A 59 -5.13 0.13 8.84
C GLY A 59 -3.67 0.05 9.30
N LYS A 60 -3.37 -0.93 10.15
CA LYS A 60 -2.04 -1.10 10.77
C LYS A 60 -1.70 -2.58 10.88
N PRO A 61 -0.56 -3.04 10.34
CA PRO A 61 -0.19 -4.47 10.30
C PRO A 61 -0.22 -5.17 11.67
N LYS A 62 0.04 -4.43 12.77
CA LYS A 62 0.25 -5.01 14.11
C LYS A 62 -1.00 -4.98 15.01
N THR A 63 -1.92 -4.04 14.80
CA THR A 63 -2.93 -3.69 15.82
C THR A 63 -4.36 -3.85 15.34
N GLY A 64 -4.59 -4.35 14.12
CA GLY A 64 -5.93 -4.51 13.57
C GLY A 64 -5.89 -5.08 12.15
N PRO A 65 -7.01 -5.00 11.42
CA PRO A 65 -7.03 -5.30 10.00
C PRO A 65 -6.04 -4.40 9.26
N TYR A 66 -5.32 -5.00 8.32
CA TYR A 66 -4.40 -4.31 7.44
C TYR A 66 -4.62 -4.79 6.02
N PHE A 67 -4.60 -3.85 5.10
CA PHE A 67 -4.69 -4.10 3.69
C PHE A 67 -3.80 -3.09 2.96
N GLN A 68 -2.91 -3.56 2.12
CA GLN A 68 -2.10 -2.73 1.24
C GLN A 68 -2.36 -3.15 -0.18
N VAL A 69 -2.63 -2.18 -1.03
CA VAL A 69 -2.74 -2.33 -2.47
C VAL A 69 -1.68 -1.47 -3.12
N CYS A 70 -0.92 -2.09 -4.02
CA CYS A 70 0.02 -1.40 -4.87
C CYS A 70 -0.33 -1.60 -6.33
N THR A 71 -0.11 -0.56 -7.14
CA THR A 71 -0.13 -0.68 -8.61
C THR A 71 1.28 -0.51 -9.17
N THR A 72 1.59 -1.15 -10.29
CA THR A 72 2.87 -1.03 -11.00
C THR A 72 2.68 -1.31 -12.49
N ARG A 73 3.59 -0.83 -13.35
CA ARG A 73 3.64 -1.24 -14.77
C ARG A 73 4.48 -2.51 -14.99
N ASP A 74 5.26 -2.89 -13.99
CA ASP A 74 6.22 -3.99 -14.06
C ASP A 74 5.65 -5.27 -13.46
N ASP A 75 6.53 -6.17 -13.02
CA ASP A 75 6.15 -7.47 -12.51
C ASP A 75 5.43 -7.38 -11.14
N ALA A 76 4.10 -7.50 -11.20
CA ALA A 76 3.19 -7.56 -10.06
C ALA A 76 3.51 -8.71 -9.08
N LYS A 77 3.98 -9.84 -9.60
CA LYS A 77 4.37 -10.99 -8.77
C LYS A 77 5.61 -10.64 -7.97
N LEU A 78 6.61 -10.02 -8.61
CA LEU A 78 7.80 -9.52 -7.93
C LEU A 78 7.41 -8.52 -6.84
N LEU A 79 6.51 -7.58 -7.14
CA LEU A 79 6.05 -6.61 -6.14
C LEU A 79 5.32 -7.27 -4.97
N ALA A 80 4.42 -8.22 -5.21
CA ALA A 80 3.73 -8.95 -4.15
C ALA A 80 4.70 -9.78 -3.28
N GLN A 81 5.73 -10.39 -3.89
CA GLN A 81 6.81 -11.06 -3.16
C GLN A 81 7.64 -10.06 -2.33
N THR A 82 7.88 -8.85 -2.83
CA THR A 82 8.52 -7.77 -2.07
C THR A 82 7.66 -7.35 -0.89
N LEU A 83 6.34 -7.21 -1.05
CA LEU A 83 5.41 -6.91 0.06
C LEU A 83 5.43 -8.01 1.13
N TRP A 84 5.49 -9.27 0.70
CA TRP A 84 5.66 -10.41 1.63
C TRP A 84 6.99 -10.31 2.38
N MET A 85 8.11 -10.12 1.68
CA MET A 85 9.42 -9.97 2.30
C MET A 85 9.46 -8.80 3.30
N MET A 86 8.84 -7.67 2.93
CA MET A 86 8.78 -6.42 3.69
C MET A 86 7.76 -6.43 4.83
N GLY A 87 7.08 -7.54 5.12
CA GLY A 87 5.95 -7.65 6.07
C GLY A 87 6.21 -7.15 7.50
N ALA A 88 5.89 -7.92 8.53
CA ALA A 88 6.24 -7.47 9.88
C ALA A 88 7.78 -7.41 10.01
N PRO A 89 8.40 -6.32 10.52
CA PRO A 89 9.86 -6.24 10.65
C PRO A 89 10.49 -7.40 11.41
N SER A 90 9.75 -8.00 12.34
CA SER A 90 10.15 -9.20 13.09
C SER A 90 10.33 -10.45 12.22
N GLN A 91 9.68 -10.52 11.06
CA GLN A 91 9.73 -11.64 10.11
C GLN A 91 10.64 -11.36 8.91
N MET A 92 11.06 -10.11 8.68
CA MET A 92 11.79 -9.71 7.48
C MET A 92 13.07 -10.52 7.26
N MET A 93 13.90 -10.67 8.30
CA MET A 93 15.17 -11.42 8.19
C MET A 93 14.97 -12.90 7.88
N GLU A 94 13.91 -13.50 8.42
CA GLU A 94 13.54 -14.88 8.14
C GLU A 94 13.05 -15.03 6.70
N ARG A 95 12.13 -14.14 6.27
CA ARG A 95 11.57 -14.13 4.91
C ARG A 95 12.61 -13.85 3.83
N MET A 96 13.62 -13.03 4.10
CA MET A 96 14.75 -12.82 3.19
C MET A 96 15.57 -14.09 2.93
N ARG A 97 15.60 -15.02 3.90
CA ARG A 97 16.33 -16.30 3.78
C ARG A 97 15.45 -17.42 3.23
N ALA A 98 14.14 -17.28 3.33
CA ALA A 98 13.20 -18.27 2.84
C ALA A 98 13.07 -18.24 1.30
N PRO A 99 12.77 -19.39 0.66
CA PRO A 99 12.40 -19.41 -0.74
C PRO A 99 11.21 -18.50 -1.00
N ARG A 100 11.22 -17.79 -2.14
CA ARG A 100 10.11 -16.93 -2.49
C ARG A 100 8.82 -17.75 -2.65
N PRO A 101 7.69 -17.25 -2.11
CA PRO A 101 6.42 -17.95 -2.20
C PRO A 101 5.97 -18.06 -3.66
N ARG A 102 5.26 -19.14 -3.94
CA ARG A 102 4.56 -19.38 -5.21
C ARG A 102 3.07 -19.27 -4.95
N ALA A 103 2.37 -18.54 -5.81
CA ALA A 103 0.92 -18.57 -5.81
C ALA A 103 0.43 -19.98 -6.18
N ASP A 104 -0.50 -20.50 -5.38
CA ASP A 104 -1.11 -21.82 -5.53
C ASP A 104 -2.63 -21.73 -5.73
N THR A 105 -3.21 -20.56 -5.45
CA THR A 105 -4.64 -20.34 -5.43
C THR A 105 -5.02 -19.23 -6.40
N LYS A 106 -6.16 -19.40 -7.07
CA LYS A 106 -6.81 -18.35 -7.85
C LYS A 106 -7.95 -17.74 -7.04
N ALA A 107 -8.08 -16.42 -7.13
CA ALA A 107 -9.18 -15.70 -6.52
C ALA A 107 -9.69 -14.61 -7.46
N THR A 108 -10.89 -14.11 -7.17
CA THR A 108 -11.46 -13.00 -7.93
C THR A 108 -11.87 -11.90 -6.95
N VAL A 109 -11.51 -10.67 -7.27
CA VAL A 109 -11.98 -9.46 -6.58
C VAL A 109 -12.66 -8.55 -7.59
N SER A 110 -13.41 -7.56 -7.11
CA SER A 110 -13.97 -6.52 -7.98
C SER A 110 -13.03 -5.31 -8.02
N LEU A 111 -12.71 -4.81 -9.22
CA LEU A 111 -12.05 -3.53 -9.44
C LEU A 111 -12.99 -2.64 -10.26
N ASP A 112 -13.48 -1.55 -9.66
CA ASP A 112 -14.46 -0.66 -10.29
C ASP A 112 -15.72 -1.38 -10.80
N GLY A 113 -16.14 -2.44 -10.09
CA GLY A 113 -17.28 -3.28 -10.48
C GLY A 113 -16.93 -4.40 -11.46
N VAL A 114 -15.73 -4.40 -12.04
CA VAL A 114 -15.27 -5.41 -13.00
C VAL A 114 -14.53 -6.54 -12.27
N PRO A 115 -14.82 -7.82 -12.57
CA PRO A 115 -14.06 -8.94 -12.01
C PRO A 115 -12.59 -8.89 -12.43
N LEU A 116 -11.69 -9.02 -11.46
CA LEU A 116 -10.25 -9.12 -11.63
C LEU A 116 -9.76 -10.44 -11.02
N GLU A 117 -9.14 -11.28 -11.83
CA GLU A 117 -8.50 -12.51 -11.35
C GLU A 117 -7.16 -12.19 -10.67
N LEU A 118 -6.93 -12.83 -9.53
CA LEU A 118 -5.71 -12.75 -8.75
C LEU A 118 -5.08 -14.13 -8.59
N ASN A 119 -3.75 -14.14 -8.59
CA ASN A 119 -2.94 -15.25 -8.11
C ASN A 119 -2.61 -14.97 -6.64
N LEU A 120 -2.92 -15.91 -5.76
CA LEU A 120 -2.87 -15.73 -4.31
C LEU A 120 -2.01 -16.81 -3.66
N TRP A 121 -1.36 -16.45 -2.57
CA TRP A 121 -0.84 -17.38 -1.57
C TRP A 121 -1.16 -16.87 -0.17
N THR A 122 -1.07 -17.76 0.80
CA THR A 122 -1.28 -17.46 2.22
C THR A 122 -0.09 -17.90 3.05
N ASP A 123 0.11 -17.27 4.20
CA ASP A 123 0.99 -17.73 5.27
C ASP A 123 0.41 -17.35 6.64
N ASP A 124 1.11 -17.68 7.71
CA ASP A 124 0.67 -17.37 9.09
C ASP A 124 0.50 -15.87 9.34
N GLY A 125 1.09 -15.01 8.50
CA GLY A 125 0.99 -13.56 8.57
C GLY A 125 -0.27 -13.01 7.89
N GLY A 126 -0.87 -13.75 6.96
CA GLY A 126 -2.04 -13.30 6.20
C GLY A 126 -2.03 -13.83 4.77
N TRP A 127 -2.45 -12.99 3.82
CA TRP A 127 -2.48 -13.36 2.41
C TRP A 127 -1.89 -12.28 1.52
N TYR A 128 -1.39 -12.73 0.39
CA TYR A 128 -0.74 -11.89 -0.62
C TYR A 128 -1.26 -12.32 -1.97
N ALA A 129 -1.46 -11.34 -2.85
CA ALA A 129 -1.98 -11.63 -4.17
C ALA A 129 -1.39 -10.68 -5.22
N PHE A 130 -1.46 -11.10 -6.47
CA PHE A 130 -1.15 -10.23 -7.59
C PHE A 130 -2.06 -10.52 -8.79
N GLY A 131 -2.33 -9.49 -9.57
CA GLY A 131 -3.20 -9.56 -10.74
C GLY A 131 -2.74 -8.60 -11.83
N VAL A 132 -3.29 -8.79 -13.02
CA VAL A 132 -3.02 -7.98 -14.20
C VAL A 132 -4.32 -7.31 -14.62
N ALA A 133 -4.35 -5.98 -14.60
CA ALA A 133 -5.43 -5.18 -15.16
C ALA A 133 -5.00 -4.62 -16.54
N PRO A 134 -5.91 -4.10 -17.37
CA PRO A 134 -5.58 -3.69 -18.74
C PRO A 134 -4.44 -2.66 -18.86
N THR A 135 -4.29 -1.76 -17.89
CA THR A 135 -3.35 -0.63 -17.96
C THR A 135 -2.30 -0.61 -16.85
N PHE A 136 -2.40 -1.52 -15.88
CA PHE A 136 -1.47 -1.64 -14.76
C PHE A 136 -1.60 -3.03 -14.12
N ASN A 137 -0.62 -3.40 -13.32
CA ASN A 137 -0.64 -4.60 -12.53
C ASN A 137 -0.83 -4.27 -11.05
N LEU A 138 -1.34 -5.24 -10.28
CA LEU A 138 -1.69 -5.08 -8.88
C LEU A 138 -0.90 -6.07 -8.02
N ALA A 139 -0.44 -5.58 -6.87
CA ALA A 139 0.07 -6.40 -5.79
C ALA A 139 -0.70 -6.06 -4.51
N LEU A 140 -1.21 -7.07 -3.81
CA LEU A 140 -2.00 -6.95 -2.61
C LEU A 140 -1.32 -7.67 -1.46
N ALA A 141 -1.43 -7.10 -0.26
CA ALA A 141 -1.05 -7.74 0.98
C ALA A 141 -2.11 -7.44 2.03
N ALA A 142 -2.54 -8.45 2.77
CA ALA A 142 -3.51 -8.22 3.85
C ALA A 142 -3.26 -9.13 5.04
N THR A 143 -3.56 -8.60 6.22
CA THR A 143 -3.51 -9.35 7.49
C THR A 143 -4.80 -9.06 8.25
N ARG A 144 -5.41 -10.11 8.82
CA ARG A 144 -6.71 -10.02 9.54
C ARG A 144 -7.80 -9.30 8.72
N PHE A 145 -7.80 -9.52 7.41
CA PHE A 145 -8.76 -8.94 6.47
C PHE A 145 -9.20 -10.05 5.52
N ALA A 146 -10.50 -10.29 5.38
CA ALA A 146 -10.98 -11.38 4.54
C ALA A 146 -10.97 -10.99 3.06
N LEU A 147 -10.60 -11.93 2.20
CA LEU A 147 -10.58 -11.70 0.76
C LEU A 147 -11.96 -11.37 0.20
N ALA A 148 -13.02 -11.94 0.77
CA ALA A 148 -14.41 -11.69 0.39
C ALA A 148 -14.85 -10.24 0.60
N ASP A 149 -14.18 -9.50 1.48
CA ASP A 149 -14.47 -8.10 1.78
C ASP A 149 -13.70 -7.14 0.83
N VAL A 150 -12.88 -7.67 -0.07
CA VAL A 150 -12.06 -6.86 -0.98
C VAL A 150 -12.89 -6.39 -2.17
N GLN A 151 -13.23 -5.10 -2.14
CA GLN A 151 -13.74 -4.37 -3.30
C GLN A 151 -12.81 -3.22 -3.60
N LEU A 152 -12.20 -3.23 -4.78
CA LEU A 152 -11.23 -2.22 -5.20
C LEU A 152 -11.91 -1.14 -6.05
N ARG A 153 -11.37 0.07 -5.96
CA ARG A 153 -11.72 1.17 -6.85
C ARG A 153 -10.48 1.94 -7.27
N THR A 154 -10.48 2.44 -8.49
CA THR A 154 -9.47 3.39 -8.95
C THR A 154 -9.72 4.76 -8.33
N ILE A 155 -8.64 5.46 -7.96
CA ILE A 155 -8.68 6.84 -7.51
C ILE A 155 -8.45 7.74 -8.72
N THR A 156 -9.42 8.61 -8.99
CA THR A 156 -9.32 9.65 -10.03
C THR A 156 -8.76 10.98 -9.50
N ASP A 157 -8.90 11.21 -8.20
CA ASP A 157 -8.38 12.39 -7.50
C ASP A 157 -7.79 11.96 -6.16
N ILE A 158 -6.47 12.11 -6.01
CA ILE A 158 -5.73 11.72 -4.81
C ILE A 158 -5.78 12.78 -3.71
N GLU A 159 -6.10 14.03 -4.05
CA GLU A 159 -6.02 15.16 -3.12
C GLU A 159 -6.90 15.01 -1.87
N PRO A 160 -8.14 14.49 -1.92
CA PRO A 160 -8.95 14.25 -0.73
C PRO A 160 -8.26 13.32 0.29
N TYR A 161 -7.47 12.37 -0.21
CA TYR A 161 -6.77 11.42 0.64
C TYR A 161 -5.47 12.02 1.20
N LEU A 162 -4.72 12.78 0.39
CA LEU A 162 -3.55 13.52 0.85
C LEU A 162 -3.96 14.51 1.96
N HIS A 163 -5.09 15.20 1.78
CA HIS A 163 -5.67 16.07 2.79
C HIS A 163 -5.93 15.35 4.12
N LEU A 164 -6.56 14.16 4.09
CA LEU A 164 -6.78 13.35 5.29
C LEU A 164 -5.46 12.91 5.95
N GLN A 165 -4.45 12.58 5.15
CA GLN A 165 -3.12 12.23 5.66
C GLN A 165 -2.46 13.43 6.36
N ARG A 166 -2.52 14.63 5.76
CA ARG A 166 -2.02 15.87 6.37
C ARG A 166 -2.70 16.15 7.71
N GLN A 167 -4.04 16.07 7.76
CA GLN A 167 -4.77 16.22 9.04
C GLN A 167 -4.32 15.21 10.09
N HIS A 168 -4.13 13.95 9.69
CA HIS A 168 -3.68 12.91 10.62
C HIS A 168 -2.29 13.20 11.18
N ILE A 169 -1.34 13.57 10.31
CA ILE A 169 0.04 13.87 10.69
C ILE A 169 0.11 15.12 11.55
N ALA A 170 -0.66 16.17 11.24
CA ALA A 170 -0.76 17.37 12.06
C ALA A 170 -1.21 17.03 13.50
N ARG A 171 -2.25 16.19 13.65
CA ARG A 171 -2.71 15.70 14.96
C ARG A 171 -1.62 14.93 15.71
N LEU A 172 -0.90 14.02 15.04
CA LEU A 172 0.21 13.26 15.67
C LEU A 172 1.36 14.17 16.11
N ARG A 173 1.56 15.30 15.42
CA ARG A 173 2.59 16.26 15.76
C ARG A 173 2.18 17.25 16.85
N GLY A 174 0.88 17.36 17.15
CA GLY A 174 0.32 18.35 18.07
C GLY A 174 0.15 19.73 17.43
N GLU A 175 -0.08 19.77 16.12
CA GLU A 175 -0.17 21.00 15.30
C GLU A 175 -1.59 21.26 14.77
N ALA A 176 -2.58 20.48 15.26
CA ALA A 176 -3.99 20.52 14.87
C ALA A 176 -4.83 21.33 15.86
#